data_AF-A0A817BS22-F1
#
_entry.id   AF-A0A817BS22-F1
#
_cell.length_a   1.000
_cell.length_b   1.000
_cell.length_c   1.000
_cell.angle_alpha   90.00
_cell.angle_beta   90.00
_cell.angle_gamma   90.00
#
_symmetry.space_group_name_H-M   'P 1'
#
loop_
_entity.id
_entity.type
_entity.pdbx_description
1 polymer ?
#
loop_
_entity_poly.entity_id
_entity_poly.type
_entity_poly.pdbx_seq_one_letter_code
_entity_poly.pdbx_strand_id
1 'polypeptide(L)'
;MSHDVLETYRNCPFCLKLLFEPVSTLCGHTFCLLCLQHFILTSNHVLRCPICREDLTYLRSNSNHLKANSILHNLFRHVYEKEYEIRRNETENERKNIIKKRLIIGNTHQLLLRDSDHTRHEWTLFIKFENDDQNEITQFIKQIIINLHPTFRPSQIILDKAPFRLTRIGW
;
A
#
# COMPACT_ATOMS: atom_id res chain seq x y z
N MET A 1 19.04 -33.24 16.61
CA MET A 1 17.88 -33.31 15.70
C MET A 1 17.02 -32.04 15.68
N SER A 2 17.18 -31.08 16.60
CA SER A 2 16.37 -29.83 16.65
C SER A 2 16.95 -28.62 15.90
N HIS A 3 18.27 -28.54 15.71
CA HIS A 3 18.92 -27.37 15.12
C HIS A 3 18.88 -27.37 13.57
N ASP A 4 19.00 -28.52 12.93
CA ASP A 4 19.05 -28.64 11.45
C ASP A 4 17.74 -28.25 10.75
N VAL A 5 16.60 -28.53 11.41
CA VAL A 5 15.29 -28.17 10.87
C VAL A 5 15.11 -26.65 10.87
N LEU A 6 15.49 -25.97 11.95
CA LEU A 6 15.40 -24.51 12.03
C LEU A 6 16.28 -23.83 10.99
N GLU A 7 17.47 -24.39 10.74
CA GLU A 7 18.39 -23.85 9.74
C GLU A 7 17.79 -23.83 8.32
N THR A 8 16.93 -24.81 8.02
CA THR A 8 16.28 -24.92 6.70
C THR A 8 15.19 -23.86 6.50
N TYR A 9 14.50 -23.44 7.56
CA TYR A 9 13.31 -22.57 7.48
C TYR A 9 13.54 -21.15 8.04
N ARG A 10 14.78 -20.78 8.37
CA ARG A 10 15.09 -19.48 8.98
C ARG A 10 15.10 -18.31 8.00
N ASN A 11 15.24 -18.57 6.70
CA ASN A 11 15.41 -17.54 5.68
C ASN A 11 14.09 -17.14 5.02
N CYS A 12 13.91 -15.84 4.83
CA CYS A 12 12.77 -15.28 4.11
C CYS A 12 12.90 -15.60 2.61
N PRO A 13 11.87 -16.18 1.96
CA PRO A 13 11.90 -16.47 0.53
C PRO A 13 12.07 -15.25 -0.39
N PHE A 14 11.72 -14.05 0.09
CA PHE A 14 11.81 -12.82 -0.70
C PHE A 14 13.22 -12.21 -0.69
N CYS A 15 13.83 -12.09 0.49
CA CYS A 15 15.12 -11.41 0.64
C CYS A 15 16.30 -12.37 0.88
N LEU A 16 16.02 -13.66 1.07
CA LEU A 16 16.98 -14.74 1.32
C LEU A 16 17.85 -14.53 2.58
N LYS A 17 17.47 -13.60 3.45
CA LYS A 17 18.09 -13.32 4.75
C LYS A 17 17.26 -13.92 5.89
N LEU A 18 17.83 -13.97 7.10
CA LEU A 18 17.11 -14.36 8.32
C LEU A 18 15.77 -13.61 8.44
N LEU A 19 14.72 -14.36 8.75
CA LEU A 19 13.39 -13.84 9.02
C LEU A 19 13.42 -12.81 10.15
N PHE A 20 12.88 -11.62 9.87
CA PHE A 20 12.78 -10.52 10.83
C PHE A 20 11.33 -10.05 10.91
N GLU A 21 10.81 -9.93 12.13
CA GLU A 21 9.36 -9.75 12.39
C GLU A 21 8.52 -10.72 11.52
N PRO A 22 8.74 -12.05 11.63
CA PRO A 22 8.17 -13.04 10.73
C PRO A 22 6.64 -13.01 10.74
N VAL A 23 5.99 -12.96 9.58
CA VAL A 23 4.54 -13.08 9.40
C VAL A 23 4.24 -14.44 8.77
N SER A 24 3.43 -15.24 9.45
CA SER A 24 2.96 -16.53 8.94
C SER A 24 1.62 -16.36 8.24
N THR A 25 1.56 -16.81 6.98
CA THR A 25 0.33 -16.83 6.18
C THR A 25 -0.55 -18.03 6.55
N LEU A 26 -1.83 -18.01 6.14
CA LEU A 26 -2.76 -19.12 6.39
C LEU A 26 -2.33 -20.41 5.67
N CYS A 27 -1.55 -20.30 4.59
CA CYS A 27 -0.96 -21.46 3.91
C CYS A 27 0.29 -22.02 4.63
N GLY A 28 0.66 -21.49 5.80
CA GLY A 28 1.77 -21.96 6.63
C GLY A 28 3.14 -21.36 6.31
N HIS A 29 3.29 -20.68 5.17
CA HIS A 29 4.56 -20.05 4.79
C HIS A 29 4.80 -18.73 5.51
N THR A 30 6.06 -18.48 5.87
CA THR A 30 6.48 -17.35 6.70
C THR A 30 7.44 -16.43 5.94
N PHE A 31 7.26 -15.12 6.10
CA PHE A 31 8.02 -14.08 5.41
C PHE A 31 8.37 -12.95 6.38
N CYS A 32 9.35 -12.09 6.08
CA CYS A 32 9.55 -10.86 6.84
C CYS A 32 8.33 -9.94 6.68
N LEU A 33 7.95 -9.21 7.74
CA LEU A 33 6.85 -8.25 7.69
C LEU A 33 6.99 -7.25 6.53
N LEU A 34 8.15 -6.60 6.41
CA LEU A 34 8.40 -5.61 5.35
C LEU A 34 8.38 -6.24 3.95
N CYS A 35 8.93 -7.44 3.78
CA CYS A 35 8.92 -8.13 2.48
C CYS A 35 7.50 -8.46 2.03
N LEU A 36 6.67 -8.97 2.94
CA LEU A 36 5.28 -9.29 2.65
C LEU A 36 4.45 -8.03 2.38
N GLN A 37 4.66 -6.95 3.15
CA GLN A 37 4.02 -5.65 2.88
C GLN A 37 4.41 -5.11 1.50
N HIS A 38 5.69 -5.14 1.15
CA HIS A 38 6.16 -4.71 -0.16
C HIS A 38 5.52 -5.52 -1.30
N PHE A 39 5.46 -6.85 -1.15
CA PHE A 39 4.80 -7.73 -2.12
C PHE A 39 3.31 -7.41 -2.32
N ILE A 40 2.59 -7.11 -1.23
CA ILE A 40 1.17 -6.72 -1.27
C ILE A 40 1.00 -5.39 -2.01
N LEU A 41 1.88 -4.42 -1.74
CA LEU A 41 1.81 -3.07 -2.31
C LEU A 41 2.18 -3.02 -3.79
N THR A 42 3.12 -3.84 -4.25
CA THR A 42 3.62 -3.80 -5.64
C THR A 42 2.86 -4.73 -6.59
N SER A 43 2.11 -5.70 -6.06
CA SER A 43 1.29 -6.58 -6.89
C SER A 43 -0.01 -5.89 -7.30
N ASN A 44 -0.31 -5.85 -8.60
CA ASN A 44 -1.57 -5.32 -9.14
C ASN A 44 -2.63 -6.39 -9.42
N HIS A 45 -2.31 -7.66 -9.14
CA HIS A 45 -3.16 -8.83 -9.42
C HIS A 45 -3.44 -9.64 -8.14
N VAL A 46 -4.09 -10.80 -8.32
CA VAL A 46 -4.31 -11.81 -7.28
C VAL A 46 -2.99 -12.12 -6.57
N LEU A 47 -2.98 -12.02 -5.25
CA LEU A 47 -1.81 -12.34 -4.46
C LEU A 47 -1.73 -13.86 -4.30
N ARG A 48 -0.61 -14.45 -4.70
CA ARG A 48 -0.35 -15.88 -4.52
C ARG A 48 0.93 -16.08 -3.75
N CYS A 49 0.93 -17.06 -2.85
CA CYS A 49 2.12 -17.43 -2.10
C CYS A 49 3.24 -17.86 -3.07
N PRO A 50 4.47 -17.30 -2.97
CA PRO A 50 5.55 -17.66 -3.88
C PRO A 50 6.03 -19.11 -3.70
N ILE A 51 5.70 -19.75 -2.58
CA ILE A 51 6.10 -21.14 -2.28
C ILE A 51 5.06 -22.15 -2.79
N CYS A 52 3.80 -22.03 -2.34
CA CYS A 52 2.76 -23.02 -2.64
C CYS A 52 1.66 -22.52 -3.60
N ARG A 53 1.69 -21.25 -4.01
CA ARG A 53 0.72 -20.60 -4.91
C ARG A 53 -0.70 -20.43 -4.36
N GLU A 54 -0.93 -20.75 -3.08
CA GLU A 54 -2.20 -20.49 -2.38
C GLU A 54 -2.59 -19.00 -2.41
N ASP A 55 -3.90 -18.71 -2.41
CA ASP A 55 -4.40 -17.33 -2.46
C ASP A 55 -4.11 -16.58 -1.15
N LEU A 56 -3.45 -15.42 -1.28
CA LEU A 56 -3.09 -14.51 -0.19
C LEU A 56 -3.84 -13.17 -0.27
N THR A 57 -4.86 -13.05 -1.12
CA THR A 57 -5.58 -11.79 -1.39
C THR A 57 -6.30 -11.27 -0.15
N TYR A 58 -6.65 -12.15 0.80
CA TYR A 58 -7.19 -11.77 2.11
C TYR A 58 -6.29 -10.80 2.90
N LEU A 59 -4.98 -10.77 2.62
CA LEU A 59 -4.03 -9.84 3.24
C LEU A 59 -4.24 -8.37 2.84
N ARG A 60 -4.93 -8.09 1.72
CA ARG A 60 -5.26 -6.71 1.30
C ARG A 60 -6.39 -6.10 2.13
N SER A 61 -7.37 -6.92 2.49
CA SER A 61 -8.63 -6.46 3.07
C SER A 61 -8.54 -6.23 4.58
N ASN A 62 -7.59 -6.88 5.26
CA ASN A 62 -7.50 -6.83 6.71
C ASN A 62 -6.04 -6.85 7.18
N SER A 63 -5.60 -5.72 7.73
CA SER A 63 -4.25 -5.54 8.27
C SER A 63 -3.95 -6.42 9.49
N ASN A 64 -4.98 -7.00 10.14
CA ASN A 64 -4.75 -7.91 11.26
C ASN A 64 -3.98 -9.18 10.89
N HIS A 65 -3.98 -9.58 9.63
CA HIS A 65 -3.20 -10.71 9.15
C HIS A 65 -1.74 -10.38 8.86
N LEU A 66 -1.36 -9.09 8.94
CA LEU A 66 0.03 -8.61 8.81
C LEU A 66 0.62 -8.34 10.19
N LYS A 67 0.51 -9.32 11.09
CA LYS A 67 1.10 -9.27 12.43
C LYS A 67 2.23 -10.28 12.52
N ALA A 68 3.33 -9.87 13.15
CA ALA A 68 4.44 -10.77 13.41
C ALA A 68 4.01 -11.92 14.32
N ASN A 69 4.40 -13.13 13.96
CA ASN A 69 4.34 -14.32 14.79
C ASN A 69 5.31 -14.13 15.95
N SER A 70 4.77 -13.84 17.14
CA SER A 70 5.56 -13.54 18.34
C SER A 70 6.45 -14.71 18.77
N ILE A 71 6.01 -15.95 18.54
CA ILE A 71 6.78 -17.16 18.89
C ILE A 71 8.02 -17.24 18.00
N LEU A 72 7.85 -17.17 16.67
CA LEU A 72 8.98 -17.21 15.73
C LEU A 72 9.91 -16.01 15.91
N HIS A 73 9.35 -14.82 16.14
CA HIS A 73 10.10 -13.61 16.40
C HIS A 73 11.02 -13.76 17.63
N ASN A 74 10.47 -14.25 18.73
CA ASN A 74 11.25 -14.48 19.95
C ASN A 74 12.25 -15.62 19.76
N LEU A 75 11.86 -16.71 19.10
CA LEU A 75 12.75 -17.83 18.82
C LEU A 75 13.99 -17.37 18.01
N PHE A 76 13.78 -16.69 16.89
CA PHE A 76 14.89 -16.23 16.05
C PHE A 76 15.75 -15.19 16.75
N ARG A 77 15.15 -14.31 17.58
CA ARG A 77 15.91 -13.36 18.40
C ARG A 77 16.87 -14.06 19.38
N HIS A 78 16.47 -15.17 19.99
CA HIS A 78 17.30 -15.87 20.96
C HIS A 78 18.31 -16.81 20.29
N VAL A 79 17.88 -17.58 19.28
CA VAL A 79 18.74 -18.58 18.62
C VAL A 79 19.76 -17.91 17.67
N TYR A 80 19.35 -16.86 16.97
CA TYR A 80 20.15 -16.18 15.96
C TYR A 80 20.46 -14.73 16.34
N GLU A 81 20.77 -14.47 17.62
CA GLU A 81 20.93 -13.13 18.22
C GLU A 81 21.71 -12.14 17.35
N LYS A 82 22.95 -12.48 16.95
CA LYS A 82 23.83 -11.59 16.18
C LYS A 82 23.23 -11.22 14.82
N GLU A 83 22.73 -12.21 14.09
CA GLU A 83 22.11 -11.99 12.78
C GLU A 83 20.80 -11.22 12.91
N TYR A 84 20.01 -11.51 13.94
CA TYR A 84 18.74 -10.83 14.22
C TYR A 84 18.96 -9.33 14.48
N GLU A 85 20.02 -8.97 15.20
CA GLU A 85 20.37 -7.57 15.44
C GLU A 85 20.83 -6.84 14.17
N ILE A 86 21.57 -7.52 13.29
CA ILE A 86 21.90 -6.98 11.95
C ILE A 86 20.60 -6.69 11.19
N ARG A 87 19.65 -7.63 11.17
CA ARG A 87 18.36 -7.46 10.50
C ARG A 87 17.53 -6.34 11.10
N ARG A 88 17.60 -6.12 12.42
CA ARG A 88 16.96 -4.96 13.07
C ARG A 88 17.50 -3.65 12.52
N ASN A 89 18.82 -3.49 12.51
CA ASN A 89 19.46 -2.26 12.03
C ASN A 89 19.16 -1.99 10.56
N GLU A 90 19.21 -3.01 9.70
CA GLU A 90 18.81 -2.91 8.29
C GLU A 90 17.37 -2.42 8.14
N THR A 91 16.44 -3.05 8.87
CA THR A 91 15.00 -2.73 8.83
C THR A 91 14.73 -1.31 9.35
N GLU A 92 15.40 -0.88 10.42
CA GLU A 92 15.27 0.48 10.95
C GLU A 92 15.79 1.52 9.96
N ASN A 93 16.89 1.23 9.26
CA ASN A 93 17.41 2.11 8.22
C ASN A 93 16.46 2.19 7.02
N GLU A 94 15.91 1.06 6.57
CA GLU A 94 14.88 1.04 5.53
C GLU A 94 13.65 1.86 5.93
N ARG A 95 13.18 1.74 7.18
CA ARG A 95 12.03 2.50 7.70
C ARG A 95 12.29 4.00 7.74
N LYS A 96 13.52 4.43 8.06
CA LYS A 96 13.92 5.85 8.01
C LYS A 96 13.87 6.44 6.60
N ASN A 97 14.04 5.59 5.57
CA ASN A 97 13.99 6.01 4.17
C ASN A 97 12.57 6.02 3.58
N ILE A 98 11.53 5.66 4.34
CA ILE A 98 10.13 5.67 3.88
C ILE A 98 9.49 7.03 4.17
N ILE A 99 9.11 7.74 3.11
CA ILE A 99 8.35 8.99 3.22
C ILE A 99 6.85 8.66 3.20
N LYS A 100 6.15 8.99 4.28
CA LYS A 100 4.68 8.87 4.34
C LYS A 100 4.04 10.19 3.91
N LYS A 101 3.29 10.17 2.80
CA LYS A 101 2.48 11.30 2.33
C LYS A 101 1.00 10.98 2.49
N ARG A 102 0.24 11.89 3.11
CA ARG A 102 -1.21 11.78 3.23
C ARG A 102 -1.87 12.38 2.00
N LEU A 103 -2.53 11.54 1.21
CA LEU A 103 -3.33 11.95 0.06
C LEU A 103 -4.74 12.33 0.50
N ILE A 104 -5.19 13.52 0.13
CA ILE A 104 -6.55 14.00 0.33
C ILE A 104 -7.27 13.95 -1.01
N ILE A 105 -8.40 13.23 -1.04
CA ILE A 105 -9.33 13.20 -2.17
C ILE A 105 -10.62 13.86 -1.68
N GLY A 106 -10.95 15.01 -2.25
CA GLY A 106 -12.10 15.80 -1.82
C GLY A 106 -12.92 16.33 -2.98
N ASN A 107 -14.08 16.88 -2.66
CA ASN A 107 -14.99 17.49 -3.62
C ASN A 107 -15.54 18.79 -3.04
N THR A 108 -15.51 19.88 -3.82
CA THR A 108 -16.26 21.12 -3.54
C THR A 108 -17.43 21.23 -4.51
N HIS A 109 -18.47 21.98 -4.14
CA HIS A 109 -19.58 22.25 -5.06
C HIS A 109 -20.16 23.65 -4.86
N GLN A 110 -20.77 24.19 -5.91
CA GLN A 110 -21.50 25.45 -5.91
C GLN A 110 -22.79 25.31 -6.74
N LEU A 111 -23.89 25.83 -6.20
CA LEU A 111 -25.16 25.92 -6.93
C LEU A 111 -25.07 27.00 -8.02
N LEU A 112 -25.47 26.66 -9.24
CA LEU A 112 -25.55 27.59 -10.36
C LEU A 112 -26.95 28.21 -10.46
N LEU A 113 -27.02 29.40 -11.08
CA LEU A 113 -28.28 30.10 -11.32
C LEU A 113 -29.26 29.23 -12.13
N ARG A 114 -30.53 29.26 -11.71
CA ARG A 114 -31.63 28.51 -12.33
C ARG A 114 -31.98 29.13 -13.69
N ASP A 115 -31.68 28.44 -14.78
CA ASP A 115 -32.18 28.79 -16.12
C ASP A 115 -33.31 27.86 -16.60
N SER A 116 -33.64 26.79 -15.86
CA SER A 116 -34.68 25.80 -16.21
C SER A 116 -35.02 24.88 -15.02
N ASP A 117 -36.02 23.99 -15.16
CA ASP A 117 -36.62 23.08 -14.15
C ASP A 117 -35.65 22.13 -13.41
N HIS A 118 -34.34 22.26 -13.58
CA HIS A 118 -33.33 21.42 -12.94
C HIS A 118 -32.30 22.25 -12.17
N THR A 119 -32.03 21.85 -10.93
CA THR A 119 -30.88 22.33 -10.17
C THR A 119 -29.59 21.92 -10.88
N ARG A 120 -28.65 22.85 -11.01
CA ARG A 120 -27.33 22.59 -11.59
C ARG A 120 -26.28 22.92 -10.55
N HIS A 121 -25.37 21.99 -10.32
CA HIS A 121 -24.24 22.15 -9.43
C HIS A 121 -22.95 22.08 -10.25
N GLU A 122 -22.09 23.09 -10.08
CA GLU A 122 -20.70 22.95 -10.46
C GLU A 122 -19.99 22.25 -9.31
N TRP A 123 -19.38 21.10 -9.57
CA TRP A 123 -18.58 20.38 -8.59
C TRP A 123 -17.14 20.26 -9.07
N THR A 124 -16.22 20.27 -8.12
CA THR A 124 -14.78 20.14 -8.38
C THR A 124 -14.20 19.07 -7.48
N LEU A 125 -13.84 17.94 -8.09
CA LEU A 125 -12.99 16.94 -7.45
C LEU A 125 -11.56 17.48 -7.40
N PHE A 126 -10.89 17.32 -6.25
CA PHE A 126 -9.50 17.70 -6.10
C PHE A 126 -8.72 16.61 -5.37
N ILE A 127 -7.47 16.42 -5.78
CA ILE A 127 -6.53 15.48 -5.18
C ILE A 127 -5.25 16.26 -4.87
N LYS A 128 -4.82 16.23 -3.61
CA LYS A 128 -3.62 16.92 -3.13
C LYS A 128 -3.01 16.21 -1.94
N PHE A 129 -1.75 16.52 -1.61
CA PHE A 129 -1.22 16.15 -0.30
C PHE A 129 -1.76 17.09 0.80
N GLU A 130 -1.82 16.61 2.03
CA GLU A 130 -2.27 17.40 3.19
C GLU A 130 -1.42 18.68 3.38
N ASN A 131 -0.09 18.54 3.23
CA ASN A 131 0.88 19.62 3.29
C ASN A 131 1.59 19.76 1.92
N ASP A 132 0.82 19.96 0.85
CA ASP A 132 1.35 20.10 -0.51
C ASP A 132 1.95 21.50 -0.72
N ASP A 133 3.16 21.72 -0.22
CA ASP A 133 3.91 22.94 -0.48
C ASP A 133 4.42 22.92 -1.94
N GLN A 134 4.02 23.91 -2.73
CA GLN A 134 4.51 24.12 -4.11
C GLN A 134 4.33 22.93 -5.09
N ASN A 135 3.21 22.19 -5.02
CA ASN A 135 2.88 21.07 -5.94
C ASN A 135 3.89 19.91 -5.91
N GLU A 136 4.47 19.64 -4.74
CA GLU A 136 5.35 18.49 -4.47
C GLU A 136 4.72 17.16 -4.94
N ILE A 137 3.39 17.05 -4.92
CA ILE A 137 2.65 15.87 -5.40
C ILE A 137 3.07 15.37 -6.79
N THR A 138 3.51 16.26 -7.68
CA THR A 138 3.98 15.91 -9.04
C THR A 138 5.27 15.08 -9.05
N GLN A 139 6.08 15.15 -8.00
CA GLN A 139 7.29 14.35 -7.84
C GLN A 139 6.97 12.88 -7.55
N PHE A 140 5.79 12.61 -7.00
CA PHE A 140 5.37 11.28 -6.54
C PHE A 140 4.28 10.66 -7.41
N ILE A 141 3.42 11.49 -8.02
CA ILE A 141 2.27 11.04 -8.81
C ILE A 141 2.43 11.52 -10.25
N LYS A 142 2.65 10.56 -11.15
CA LYS A 142 2.75 10.81 -12.59
C LYS A 142 1.42 11.20 -13.23
N GLN A 143 0.35 10.50 -12.87
CA GLN A 143 -0.98 10.72 -13.44
C GLN A 143 -2.07 10.21 -12.52
N ILE A 144 -3.27 10.77 -12.66
CA ILE A 144 -4.49 10.33 -11.99
C ILE A 144 -5.55 10.03 -13.03
N ILE A 145 -6.19 8.87 -12.92
CA ILE A 145 -7.30 8.47 -13.78
C ILE A 145 -8.59 8.57 -12.97
N ILE A 146 -9.52 9.42 -13.42
CA ILE A 146 -10.83 9.61 -12.80
C ILE A 146 -11.87 8.91 -13.68
N ASN A 147 -12.57 7.94 -13.10
CA ASN A 147 -13.70 7.27 -13.74
C ASN A 147 -15.01 7.90 -13.24
N LEU A 148 -15.68 8.63 -14.12
CA LEU A 148 -16.96 9.28 -13.88
C LEU A 148 -18.13 8.35 -14.25
N HIS A 149 -19.33 8.72 -13.81
CA HIS A 149 -20.56 8.06 -14.25
C HIS A 149 -20.68 8.09 -15.79
N PRO A 150 -21.23 7.04 -16.43
CA PRO A 150 -21.34 6.96 -17.89
C PRO A 150 -22.21 8.03 -18.56
N THR A 151 -22.88 8.92 -17.83
CA THR A 151 -23.57 10.08 -18.41
C THR A 151 -22.62 11.24 -18.73
N PHE A 152 -21.44 11.28 -18.11
CA PHE A 152 -20.40 12.26 -18.44
C PHE A 152 -19.63 11.81 -19.69
N ARG A 153 -19.30 12.78 -20.55
CA ARG A 153 -18.53 12.56 -21.79
C ARG A 153 -17.29 13.47 -21.80
N PRO A 154 -16.07 12.92 -21.83
CA PRO A 154 -15.75 11.49 -21.65
C PRO A 154 -15.97 11.05 -20.19
N SER A 155 -16.28 9.77 -19.98
CA SER A 155 -16.51 9.18 -18.66
C SER A 155 -15.22 8.77 -17.96
N GLN A 156 -14.07 8.85 -18.65
CA GLN A 156 -12.75 8.66 -18.06
C GLN A 156 -11.90 9.89 -18.39
N ILE A 157 -11.27 10.46 -17.36
CA ILE A 157 -10.42 11.64 -17.46
C ILE A 157 -9.05 11.28 -16.91
N ILE A 158 -7.99 11.69 -17.60
CA ILE A 158 -6.62 11.57 -17.14
C ILE A 158 -6.13 12.97 -16.78
N LEU A 159 -5.63 13.14 -15.56
CA LEU A 159 -4.94 14.34 -15.11
C LEU A 159 -3.46 14.01 -15.02
N ASP A 160 -2.63 14.66 -15.84
CA ASP A 160 -1.19 14.43 -15.96
C ASP A 160 -0.34 15.56 -15.35
N LYS A 161 -0.98 16.65 -14.92
CA LYS A 161 -0.32 17.83 -14.34
C LYS A 161 -1.07 18.33 -13.10
N ALA A 162 -0.32 18.83 -12.13
CA ALA A 162 -0.88 19.54 -10.99
C ALA A 162 -1.33 20.97 -11.39
N PRO A 163 -2.31 21.56 -10.69
CA PRO A 163 -3.10 20.95 -9.61
C PRO A 163 -4.05 19.87 -10.14
N PHE A 164 -4.05 18.70 -9.50
CA PHE A 164 -4.90 17.59 -9.91
C PHE A 164 -6.36 17.86 -9.51
N ARG A 165 -7.10 18.52 -10.41
CA ARG A 165 -8.50 18.90 -10.22
C ARG A 165 -9.33 18.62 -11.46
N LEU A 166 -10.60 18.30 -11.25
CA LEU A 166 -11.59 18.13 -12.30
C LEU A 166 -12.89 18.82 -11.92
N THR A 167 -13.29 19.80 -12.73
CA THR A 167 -14.54 20.52 -12.58
C THR A 167 -15.54 20.11 -13.65
N ARG A 168 -16.78 19.86 -13.23
CA ARG A 168 -17.90 19.48 -14.11
C ARG A 168 -19.20 20.04 -13.54
N ILE A 169 -20.20 20.14 -14.42
CA ILE A 169 -21.56 20.51 -14.05
C ILE A 169 -22.39 19.22 -14.00
N GLY A 170 -23.12 19.03 -12.91
CA GLY A 170 -24.09 17.95 -12.72
C GLY A 170 -25.42 18.50 -12.23
N TRP A 171 -26.41 17.62 -12.12
CA TRP A 171 -27.69 17.90 -11.46
C TRP A 171 -27.58 17.65 -9.95
#